data_AF-A0A961AX82-F1
#
_entry.id   AF-A0A961AX82-F1
#
_cell.length_a   1.000
_cell.length_b   1.000
_cell.length_c   1.000
_cell.angle_alpha   90.00
_cell.angle_beta   90.00
_cell.angle_gamma   90.00
#
_symmetry.space_group_name_H-M   'P 1'
#
loop_
_entity.id
_entity.type
_entity.pdbx_description
1 polymer ?
#
loop_
_entity_poly.entity_id
_entity_poly.type
_entity_poly.pdbx_seq_one_letter_code
_entity_poly.pdbx_strand_id
1 'polypeptide(L)' 'SGTPFDVPGSILRIRAGVVPGNSGGPLLDRAGRVVGVVYALEVATGLGLAIPNDTLEELLAAAGTTDIPACGVE' A
#
# COMPACT_ATOMS: atom_id res chain seq x y z
N SER A 1 -1.44 10.89 18.48
CA SER A 1 -2.46 11.05 17.43
C SER A 1 -2.78 9.71 16.77
N GLY A 2 -3.23 8.71 17.55
CA GLY A 2 -4.15 7.63 17.16
C GLY A 2 -3.95 6.74 15.92
N THR A 3 -3.01 6.99 15.02
CA THR A 3 -2.69 6.07 13.92
C THR A 3 -1.53 5.18 14.36
N PRO A 4 -1.62 3.86 14.20
CA PRO A 4 -0.63 2.94 14.75
C PRO A 4 0.78 3.10 14.18
N PHE A 5 0.96 3.86 13.09
CA PHE A 5 2.26 3.91 12.40
C PHE A 5 2.85 5.31 12.16
N ASP A 6 2.08 6.41 12.09
CA ASP A 6 2.57 7.81 11.89
C ASP A 6 3.88 7.96 11.03
N VAL A 7 4.04 7.12 9.99
CA VAL A 7 5.23 7.11 9.14
C VAL A 7 4.97 8.06 7.98
N PRO A 8 5.75 9.14 7.81
CA PRO A 8 5.65 10.00 6.64
C PRO A 8 6.11 9.21 5.41
N GLY A 9 5.22 9.02 4.43
CA GLY A 9 5.48 8.18 3.27
C GLY A 9 5.10 8.84 1.94
N SER A 10 5.85 8.48 0.89
CA SER A 10 5.54 8.86 -0.49
C SER A 10 4.42 7.98 -1.06
N ILE A 11 3.67 8.50 -2.03
CA ILE A 11 2.70 7.73 -2.83
C ILE A 11 3.00 7.84 -4.33
N LEU A 12 2.78 6.75 -5.06
CA LEU A 12 2.84 6.73 -6.51
C LEU A 12 1.45 6.98 -7.10
N ARG A 13 1.38 7.86 -8.10
CA ARG A 13 0.20 8.01 -8.97
C ARG A 13 0.43 7.22 -10.24
N ILE A 14 -0.47 6.30 -10.55
CA ILE A 14 -0.36 5.40 -11.69
C ILE A 14 -1.54 5.57 -12.65
N ARG A 15 -1.24 5.45 -13.94
CA ARG A 15 -2.25 5.35 -14.99
C ARG A 15 -2.51 3.87 -15.30
N ALA A 16 -3.08 3.18 -14.31
CA ALA A 16 -3.50 1.79 -14.39
C ALA A 16 -4.96 1.68 -13.93
N GLY A 17 -5.70 0.71 -14.47
CA GLY A 17 -7.09 0.48 -14.05
C GLY A 17 -7.13 0.01 -12.60
N VAL A 18 -7.58 0.87 -11.69
CA VAL A 18 -7.86 0.49 -10.30
C VAL A 18 -9.34 0.18 -10.20
N VAL A 19 -9.63 -1.05 -9.80
CA VAL A 19 -10.98 -1.62 -9.67
C VAL A 19 -11.03 -2.43 -8.39
N PRO A 20 -12.22 -2.67 -7.82
CA PRO A 20 -12.35 -3.57 -6.67
C PRO A 20 -11.62 -4.90 -6.93
N GLY A 21 -10.76 -5.29 -6.00
CA GLY A 21 -10.02 -6.56 -6.04
C GLY A 21 -8.55 -6.47 -6.44
N ASN A 22 -8.05 -5.34 -6.98
CA ASN A 22 -6.60 -5.17 -7.18
C ASN A 22 -5.92 -4.36 -6.07
N SER A 23 -6.68 -3.75 -5.15
CA SER A 23 -6.14 -3.23 -3.89
C SER A 23 -5.45 -4.36 -3.11
N GLY A 24 -4.24 -4.09 -2.64
CA GLY A 24 -3.34 -5.08 -2.03
C GLY A 24 -2.45 -5.83 -3.04
N GLY A 25 -2.72 -5.69 -4.34
CA GLY A 25 -1.94 -6.33 -5.40
C GLY A 25 -0.63 -5.61 -5.74
N PRO A 26 0.34 -6.31 -6.35
CA PRO A 26 1.64 -5.74 -6.70
C PRO A 26 1.54 -4.79 -7.91
N LEU A 27 2.20 -3.64 -7.80
CA LEU A 27 2.53 -2.79 -8.93
C LEU A 27 3.87 -3.24 -9.53
N LEU A 28 3.89 -3.54 -10.83
CA LEU A 28 5.07 -4.03 -11.52
C LEU A 28 5.67 -3.00 -12.46
N ASP A 29 7.00 -2.97 -12.57
CA ASP A 29 7.69 -2.26 -13.65
C ASP A 29 7.78 -3.11 -14.94
N ARG A 30 8.40 -2.54 -15.99
CA ARG A 30 8.55 -3.23 -17.30
C ARG A 30 9.42 -4.48 -17.26
N ALA A 31 10.23 -4.67 -16.22
CA ALA A 31 11.02 -5.87 -16.02
C ALA A 31 10.28 -6.92 -15.16
N GLY A 32 9.03 -6.65 -14.76
CA GLY A 32 8.24 -7.54 -13.90
C GLY A 32 8.63 -7.47 -12.42
N ARG A 33 9.38 -6.45 -12.00
CA ARG A 33 9.77 -6.27 -10.60
C ARG A 33 8.66 -5.56 -9.83
N VAL A 34 8.40 -5.98 -8.59
CA VAL A 34 7.46 -5.29 -7.70
C VAL A 34 8.06 -3.96 -7.27
N VAL A 35 7.35 -2.86 -7.51
CA VAL A 35 7.77 -1.50 -7.16
C VAL A 35 6.79 -0.79 -6.21
N GLY A 36 5.68 -1.45 -5.86
CA GLY A 36 4.76 -0.97 -4.84
C GLY A 36 3.52 -1.84 -4.72
N VAL A 37 2.56 -1.39 -3.92
CA VAL A 37 1.28 -2.05 -3.65
C VAL A 37 0.14 -1.10 -3.98
N VAL A 38 -0.79 -1.52 -4.85
CA VAL A 38 -1.98 -0.72 -5.18
C VAL A 38 -2.88 -0.63 -3.95
N TYR A 39 -3.39 0.55 -3.62
CA TYR A 39 -4.29 0.68 -2.45
C TYR A 39 -5.60 1.42 -2.75
N ALA A 40 -5.59 2.42 -3.63
CA ALA A 40 -6.77 3.26 -3.85
C ALA A 40 -6.87 3.88 -5.25
N LEU A 41 -8.01 4.50 -5.52
CA LEU A 41 -8.28 5.34 -6.68
C LEU A 41 -8.48 6.79 -6.22
N GLU A 42 -7.76 7.73 -6.82
CA GLU A 42 -7.97 9.17 -6.62
C GLU A 42 -9.15 9.63 -7.47
N VAL A 43 -10.34 9.75 -6.86
CA VAL A 43 -11.60 10.06 -7.55
C VAL A 43 -11.53 11.34 -8.38
N ALA A 44 -10.81 12.37 -7.90
CA ALA A 44 -10.70 13.66 -8.57
C ALA A 44 -9.95 13.58 -9.91
N THR A 45 -8.97 12.69 -10.04
CA THR A 45 -8.10 12.58 -11.23
C THR A 45 -8.34 11.30 -12.02
N GLY A 46 -8.98 10.30 -11.41
CA GLY A 46 -9.11 8.96 -11.94
C GLY A 46 -7.79 8.17 -11.93
N LEU A 47 -6.75 8.65 -11.24
CA LEU A 47 -5.47 7.95 -11.14
C LEU A 47 -5.49 6.90 -10.04
N GLY A 48 -4.85 5.77 -10.30
CA GLY A 48 -4.57 4.78 -9.27
C GLY A 48 -3.50 5.28 -8.31
N LEU A 49 -3.54 4.82 -7.07
CA LEU A 49 -2.58 5.13 -6.04
C LEU A 49 -1.91 3.84 -5.55
N ALA A 50 -0.59 3.89 -5.40
CA ALA A 50 0.21 2.79 -4.87
C ALA A 50 1.19 3.26 -3.79
N ILE A 51 1.42 2.42 -2.80
CA ILE A 51 2.46 2.60 -1.78
C ILE A 51 3.77 2.07 -2.38
N PRO A 52 4.82 2.89 -2.55
CA PRO A 52 6.11 2.42 -3.04
C PRO A 52 6.83 1.54 -2.01
N ASN A 53 7.76 0.71 -2.49
CA ASN A 53 8.45 -0.27 -1.63
C ASN A 53 9.23 0.35 -0.48
N ASP A 54 9.83 1.53 -0.68
CA ASP A 54 10.56 2.26 0.36
C ASP A 54 9.65 2.63 1.54
N THR A 55 8.48 3.22 1.27
CA THR A 55 7.46 3.48 2.29
C THR A 55 7.00 2.18 2.96
N LEU A 56 6.86 1.09 2.20
CA LEU A 56 6.44 -0.20 2.75
C LEU A 56 7.50 -0.81 3.68
N GLU A 57 8.78 -0.72 3.33
CA GLU A 57 9.90 -1.18 4.14
C GLU A 57 9.98 -0.40 5.46
N GLU A 58 9.81 0.92 5.42
CA GLU A 58 9.76 1.76 6.62
C GLU A 58 8.59 1.37 7.53
N LEU A 59 7.40 1.15 6.96
CA LEU A 59 6.23 0.70 7.71
C LEU A 59 6.44 -0.67 8.35
N LEU A 60 7.02 -1.63 7.63
CA LEU A 60 7.30 -2.97 8.15
C LEU A 60 8.35 -2.95 9.26
N ALA A 61 9.37 -2.09 9.13
CA ALA A 61 10.38 -1.90 10.16
C ALA A 61 9.80 -1.23 11.42
N ALA A 62 8.91 -0.25 11.25
CA ALA A 62 8.28 0.47 12.35
C ALA A 62 7.19 -0.34 13.06
N ALA A 63 6.42 -1.14 12.32
CA ALA A 63 5.27 -1.85 12.85
C ALA A 63 5.65 -2.97 13.83
N GLY A 64 6.87 -3.52 13.70
CA GLY A 64 7.17 -4.85 14.22
C GLY A 64 6.20 -5.90 13.67
N THR A 65 6.52 -7.18 13.77
CA THR A 65 5.49 -8.21 13.56
C THR A 65 4.58 -8.18 14.79
N THR A 66 3.66 -7.21 14.85
CA THR A 66 2.57 -7.28 15.82
C THR A 66 1.73 -8.46 15.39
N ASP A 67 1.65 -9.50 16.23
CA ASP A 67 0.70 -10.60 16.05
C ASP A 67 -0.68 -9.98 15.92
N ILE A 68 -1.19 -9.86 14.69
CA ILE A 68 -2.59 -9.50 14.47
C ILE A 68 -3.34 -10.74 14.95
N PRO A 69 -4.07 -10.67 16.08
CA PRO A 69 -4.83 -11.81 16.55
C PRO A 69 -5.73 -12.27 15.41
N ALA A 70 -5.77 -13.59 15.19
CA ALA A 70 -6.61 -14.16 14.16
C ALA A 70 -8.02 -13.58 14.30
N CYS A 71 -8.64 -13.19 13.18
CA CYS A 71 -9.96 -12.61 13.21
C CYS A 71 -10.91 -13.52 14.00
N GLY A 72 -11.47 -13.01 15.11
CA GLY A 72 -12.47 -13.71 15.90
C GLY A 72 -11.99 -14.38 17.20
N VAL A 73 -10.81 -14.06 17.73
CA VAL A 73 -10.52 -14.36 19.15
C VAL A 73 -10.86 -13.12 20.00
N GLU A 74 -11.96 -13.19 20.73
CA GLU A 74 -12.25 -12.31 21.87
C GLU A 74 -11.39 -12.70 23.09
#